data_AF-A0A7S2CU40-F1
#
_entry.id   AF-A0A7S2CU40-F1
#
_cell.length_a   1.000
_cell.length_b   1.000
_cell.length_c   1.000
_cell.angle_alpha   90.00
_cell.angle_beta   90.00
_cell.angle_gamma   90.00
#
_symmetry.space_group_name_H-M   'P 1'
#
loop_
_entity.id
_entity.type
_entity.pdbx_description
1 polymer ?
#
loop_
_entity_poly.entity_id
_entity_poly.type
_entity_poly.pdbx_seq_one_letter_code
_entity_poly.pdbx_strand_id
1 'polypeptide(L)'
;GVDLSVSSSMTFVPNAEGSTAPSGVASLFWTGLCDTQEVATIMGTKGQIVFQRPAHTPTTLTLTSQVSRTETEHETFHFDLPEEDGSHEFFYPGSIALQYEAEAVRLAVLEGAEELPHWTHAESIACHRIMGQVRQQLGVAGTSP
;
A
#
# COMPACT_ATOMS: atom_id res chain seq x y z
N GLY A 1 13.24 16.64 15.12
CA GLY A 1 14.06 15.50 14.64
C GLY A 1 13.27 14.78 13.57
N VAL A 2 13.92 13.98 12.74
CA VAL A 2 13.24 13.06 11.81
C VAL A 2 13.25 11.66 12.42
N ASP A 3 12.19 10.89 12.20
CA ASP A 3 12.18 9.46 12.52
C ASP A 3 13.01 8.69 11.48
N LEU A 4 13.87 7.79 11.96
CA LEU A 4 14.74 6.95 11.12
C LEU A 4 14.25 5.51 11.03
N SER A 5 13.48 5.07 12.03
CA SER A 5 12.80 3.78 12.05
C SER A 5 11.53 3.91 12.88
N VAL A 6 10.44 3.31 12.40
CA VAL A 6 9.12 3.34 13.04
C VAL A 6 8.49 1.96 12.91
N SER A 7 7.95 1.47 14.03
CA SER A 7 7.01 0.35 14.03
C SER A 7 5.68 0.85 14.59
N SER A 8 4.60 0.59 13.88
CA SER A 8 3.25 1.00 14.28
C SER A 8 2.27 -0.14 14.05
N SER A 9 1.29 -0.28 14.95
CA SER A 9 0.17 -1.20 14.81
C SER A 9 -1.14 -0.43 14.97
N MET A 10 -2.13 -0.76 14.16
CA MET A 10 -3.42 -0.09 14.13
C MET A 10 -4.55 -1.11 14.01
N THR A 11 -5.64 -0.87 14.74
CA THR A 11 -6.85 -1.68 14.63
C THR A 11 -7.78 -1.08 13.59
N PHE A 12 -8.26 -1.90 12.66
CA PHE A 12 -9.31 -1.51 11.73
C PHE A 12 -10.67 -1.96 12.27
N VAL A 13 -11.60 -1.02 12.37
CA VAL A 13 -13.00 -1.27 12.71
C VAL A 13 -13.82 -1.11 11.42
N PRO A 14 -14.67 -2.08 11.04
CA PRO A 14 -15.50 -1.94 9.85
C PRO A 14 -16.43 -0.72 9.96
N ASN A 15 -16.34 0.18 8.98
CA ASN A 15 -17.01 1.50 9.01
C ASN A 15 -18.54 1.49 8.75
N ALA A 16 -19.19 0.33 8.62
CA ALA A 16 -20.63 0.29 8.35
C ALA A 16 -21.43 0.06 9.64
N GLU A 17 -22.41 0.93 9.93
CA GLU A 17 -23.39 0.71 11.00
C GLU A 17 -24.07 -0.65 10.81
N GLY A 18 -24.01 -1.50 11.84
CA GLY A 18 -24.53 -2.88 11.78
C GLY A 18 -23.62 -3.89 11.07
N SER A 19 -22.40 -3.52 10.69
CA SER A 19 -21.43 -4.45 10.11
C SER A 19 -21.02 -5.52 11.12
N THR A 20 -21.15 -6.77 10.72
CA THR A 20 -20.65 -7.95 11.44
C THR A 20 -19.26 -8.36 10.97
N ALA A 21 -18.63 -7.58 10.09
CA ALA A 21 -17.30 -7.89 9.59
C ALA A 21 -16.30 -7.92 10.76
N PRO A 22 -15.37 -8.89 10.80
CA PRO A 22 -14.38 -8.96 11.86
C PRO A 22 -13.46 -7.74 11.80
N SER A 23 -13.12 -7.19 12.96
CA SER A 23 -12.04 -6.20 13.08
C SER A 23 -10.70 -6.82 12.72
N GLY A 24 -9.81 -6.03 12.13
CA GLY A 24 -8.46 -6.45 11.77
C GLY A 24 -7.39 -5.66 12.53
N VAL A 25 -6.15 -6.11 12.42
CA VAL A 25 -4.98 -5.34 12.82
C VAL A 25 -4.05 -5.22 11.63
N ALA A 26 -3.57 -4.01 11.35
CA ALA A 26 -2.47 -3.77 10.43
C ALA A 26 -1.22 -3.39 11.24
N SER A 27 -0.06 -3.87 10.81
CA SER A 27 1.23 -3.46 11.36
C SER A 27 2.14 -3.01 10.23
N LEU A 28 2.84 -1.90 10.46
CA LEU A 28 3.77 -1.30 9.52
C LEU A 28 5.12 -1.16 10.23
N PHE A 29 6.18 -1.59 9.56
CA PHE A 29 7.55 -1.27 9.93
C PHE A 29 8.20 -0.55 8.78
N TRP A 30 8.78 0.62 9.07
CA TRP A 30 9.56 1.41 8.12
C TRP A 30 10.90 1.77 8.75
N THR A 31 11.95 1.81 7.95
CA THR A 31 13.28 2.23 8.40
C THR A 31 14.11 2.72 7.21
N GLY A 32 14.85 3.81 7.43
CA GLY A 32 15.90 4.27 6.52
C GLY A 32 17.31 3.80 6.93
N LEU A 33 17.42 2.94 7.94
CA LEU A 33 18.71 2.52 8.53
C LEU A 33 19.18 1.14 8.09
N CYS A 34 18.30 0.31 7.53
CA CYS A 34 18.64 -1.03 7.08
C CYS A 34 17.67 -1.52 6.00
N ASP A 35 18.11 -2.52 5.25
CA ASP A 35 17.24 -3.23 4.32
C ASP A 35 16.17 -4.01 5.08
N THR A 36 14.97 -4.02 4.53
CA THR A 36 13.87 -4.86 5.01
C THR A 36 13.46 -5.86 3.92
N GLN A 37 12.52 -6.74 4.24
CA GLN A 37 11.94 -7.61 3.22
C GLN A 37 11.16 -6.82 2.16
N GLU A 38 10.68 -5.61 2.48
CA GLU A 38 9.90 -4.75 1.58
C GLU A 38 8.71 -5.47 0.92
N VAL A 39 7.99 -6.29 1.70
CA VAL A 39 6.78 -7.00 1.29
C VAL A 39 5.55 -6.42 1.98
N ALA A 40 4.37 -6.56 1.36
CA ALA A 40 3.09 -6.28 2.00
C ALA A 40 2.23 -7.54 1.98
N THR A 41 1.66 -7.90 3.13
CA THR A 41 0.87 -9.12 3.29
C THR A 41 -0.52 -8.80 3.82
N ILE A 42 -1.54 -9.32 3.14
CA ILE A 42 -2.93 -9.30 3.60
C ILE A 42 -3.30 -10.72 4.00
N MET A 43 -3.60 -10.94 5.28
CA MET A 43 -3.99 -12.25 5.80
C MET A 43 -5.50 -12.28 6.03
N GLY A 44 -6.15 -13.33 5.53
CA GLY A 44 -7.56 -13.60 5.72
C GLY A 44 -7.81 -15.00 6.26
N THR A 45 -9.08 -15.33 6.47
CA THR A 45 -9.49 -16.64 7.01
C THR A 45 -9.29 -17.80 6.04
N LYS A 46 -9.07 -17.51 4.75
CA LYS A 46 -8.91 -18.52 3.68
C LYS A 46 -7.49 -18.55 3.11
N GLY A 47 -6.54 -17.85 3.74
CA GLY A 47 -5.17 -17.75 3.24
C GLY A 47 -4.65 -16.33 3.26
N GLN A 48 -3.74 -16.01 2.34
CA GLN A 48 -3.05 -14.73 2.31
C GLN A 48 -2.71 -14.27 0.90
N ILE A 49 -2.61 -12.95 0.74
CA ILE A 49 -2.08 -12.28 -0.44
C ILE A 49 -0.75 -11.64 -0.06
N VAL A 50 0.29 -11.86 -0.86
CA VAL A 50 1.62 -11.28 -0.65
C VAL A 50 2.00 -10.47 -1.89
N PHE A 51 2.20 -9.17 -1.72
CA PHE A 51 2.86 -8.31 -2.69
C PHE A 51 4.37 -8.48 -2.54
N GLN A 52 5.03 -8.96 -3.59
CA GLN A 52 6.46 -9.24 -3.58
C GLN A 52 7.29 -7.94 -3.62
N ARG A 53 8.55 -8.04 -3.18
CA ARG A 53 9.48 -6.90 -3.17
C ARG A 53 9.72 -6.34 -4.57
N PRO A 54 9.77 -5.01 -4.75
CA PRO A 54 9.42 -3.97 -3.77
C PRO A 54 7.91 -3.75 -3.68
N ALA A 55 7.33 -3.86 -2.48
CA ALA A 55 5.87 -3.76 -2.30
C ALA A 55 5.26 -2.37 -2.59
N HIS A 56 6.08 -1.32 -2.75
CA HIS A 56 5.61 0.00 -3.16
C HIS A 56 5.50 0.15 -4.70
N THR A 57 6.10 -0.77 -5.47
CA THR A 57 5.93 -0.90 -6.92
C THR A 57 5.94 -2.38 -7.33
N PRO A 58 4.98 -3.20 -6.85
CA PRO A 58 5.04 -4.65 -7.02
C PRO A 58 4.65 -5.06 -8.45
N THR A 59 5.45 -5.93 -9.08
CA THR A 59 5.11 -6.57 -10.36
C THR A 59 4.69 -8.03 -10.19
N THR A 60 4.74 -8.56 -8.96
CA THR A 60 4.39 -9.94 -8.65
C THR A 60 3.56 -10.00 -7.38
N LEU A 61 2.48 -10.76 -7.43
CA LEU A 61 1.60 -11.05 -6.31
C LEU A 61 1.46 -12.56 -6.15
N THR A 62 1.56 -13.07 -4.92
CA THR A 62 1.30 -14.47 -4.62
C THR A 62 0.04 -14.60 -3.78
N LEU A 63 -0.96 -15.31 -4.29
CA LEU A 63 -2.14 -15.75 -3.55
C LEU A 63 -1.86 -17.14 -2.99
N THR A 64 -1.95 -17.28 -1.68
CA THR A 64 -1.94 -18.59 -1.01
C THR A 64 -3.33 -18.86 -0.48
N SER A 65 -3.96 -19.93 -0.95
CA SER A 65 -5.32 -20.34 -0.54
C SER A 65 -5.26 -21.59 0.31
N GLN A 66 -6.03 -21.64 1.39
CA GLN A 66 -6.15 -22.82 2.24
C GLN A 66 -7.15 -23.80 1.63
N VAL A 67 -6.68 -24.98 1.22
CA VAL A 67 -7.52 -26.08 0.71
C VAL A 67 -8.01 -26.94 1.87
N SER A 68 -7.13 -27.22 2.83
CA SER A 68 -7.45 -27.98 4.04
C SER A 68 -6.63 -27.50 5.24
N ARG A 69 -6.76 -28.16 6.39
CA ARG A 69 -5.95 -27.84 7.59
C ARG A 69 -4.44 -27.99 7.38
N THR A 70 -4.03 -28.76 6.38
CA THR A 70 -2.61 -29.10 6.14
C THR A 70 -2.16 -28.81 4.71
N GLU A 71 -3.04 -28.30 3.85
CA GLU A 71 -2.77 -28.12 2.43
C GLU A 71 -3.11 -26.69 1.97
N THR A 72 -2.20 -26.13 1.19
CA THR A 72 -2.34 -24.81 0.57
C THR A 72 -2.03 -24.88 -0.91
N GLU A 73 -2.78 -24.11 -1.68
CA GLU A 73 -2.50 -23.86 -3.10
C GLU A 73 -1.90 -22.47 -3.27
N HIS A 74 -1.04 -22.32 -4.29
CA HIS A 74 -0.35 -21.07 -4.59
C HIS A 74 -0.62 -20.66 -6.04
N GLU A 75 -1.05 -19.43 -6.23
CA GLU A 75 -1.19 -18.80 -7.53
C GLU A 75 -0.30 -17.55 -7.57
N THR A 76 0.45 -17.38 -8.65
CA THR A 76 1.33 -16.22 -8.84
C THR A 76 0.82 -15.40 -10.01
N PHE A 77 0.59 -14.12 -9.75
CA PHE A 77 0.18 -13.14 -10.74
C PHE A 77 1.38 -12.26 -11.06
N HIS A 78 1.58 -12.00 -12.35
CA HIS A 78 2.60 -11.11 -12.86
C HIS A 78 1.92 -9.91 -13.53
N PHE A 79 2.43 -8.72 -13.25
CA PHE A 79 1.97 -7.46 -13.81
C PHE A 79 3.16 -6.84 -14.52
N ASP A 80 3.13 -6.89 -15.85
CA ASP A 80 4.20 -6.36 -16.68
C ASP A 80 4.26 -4.84 -16.58
N LEU A 81 5.48 -4.32 -16.52
CA LEU A 81 5.72 -2.87 -16.60
C LEU A 81 5.43 -2.36 -18.02
N PRO A 82 5.18 -1.05 -18.19
CA PRO A 82 5.10 -0.46 -19.52
C PRO A 82 6.40 -0.69 -20.31
N GLU A 83 6.30 -0.73 -21.64
CA GLU A 83 7.47 -0.87 -22.50
C GLU A 83 8.37 0.37 -22.43
N GLU A 84 9.69 0.13 -22.36
CA GLU A 84 10.70 1.19 -22.45
C GLU A 84 11.03 1.46 -23.93
N ASP A 85 10.92 2.72 -24.35
CA ASP A 85 11.34 3.16 -25.69
C ASP A 85 12.82 3.61 -25.74
N GLY A 86 13.51 3.56 -24.59
CA GLY A 86 14.91 3.96 -24.43
C GLY A 86 15.15 5.47 -24.49
N SER A 87 14.11 6.30 -24.52
CA SER A 87 14.24 7.76 -24.60
C SER A 87 14.56 8.43 -23.27
N HIS A 88 14.38 7.71 -22.16
CA HIS A 88 14.49 8.22 -20.80
C HIS A 88 15.27 7.27 -19.89
N GLU A 89 16.09 7.84 -19.02
CA GLU A 89 16.74 7.14 -17.92
C GLU A 89 16.01 7.48 -16.61
N PHE A 90 15.62 6.46 -15.85
CA PHE A 90 14.91 6.64 -14.57
C PHE A 90 15.90 6.63 -13.40
N PHE A 91 15.79 7.62 -12.50
CA PHE A 91 16.61 7.69 -11.30
C PHE A 91 16.28 6.60 -10.27
N TYR A 92 15.02 6.18 -10.18
CA TYR A 92 14.55 5.19 -9.22
C TYR A 92 14.00 3.94 -9.94
N PRO A 93 14.34 2.72 -9.49
CA PRO A 93 13.76 1.50 -10.03
C PRO A 93 12.23 1.53 -10.02
N GLY A 94 11.59 1.01 -11.07
CA GLY A 94 10.13 0.97 -11.18
C GLY A 94 9.46 2.29 -11.53
N SER A 95 10.20 3.41 -11.68
CA SER A 95 9.61 4.71 -12.01
C SER A 95 8.83 4.74 -13.34
N ILE A 96 9.10 3.82 -14.26
CA ILE A 96 8.29 3.67 -15.48
C ILE A 96 6.81 3.42 -15.16
N ALA A 97 6.50 2.77 -14.03
CA ALA A 97 5.13 2.51 -13.60
C ALA A 97 4.35 3.78 -13.22
N LEU A 98 5.01 4.93 -13.03
CA LEU A 98 4.33 6.21 -12.79
C LEU A 98 3.42 6.61 -13.97
N GLN A 99 3.61 6.01 -15.15
CA GLN A 99 2.69 6.15 -16.27
C GLN A 99 1.26 5.70 -15.94
N TYR A 100 1.08 4.71 -15.05
CA TYR A 100 -0.26 4.25 -14.68
C TYR A 100 -1.05 5.32 -13.91
N GLU A 101 -0.43 5.99 -12.94
CA GLU A 101 -1.07 7.08 -12.20
C GLU A 101 -1.26 8.33 -13.09
N ALA A 102 -0.29 8.62 -13.97
CA ALA A 102 -0.42 9.72 -14.93
C ALA A 102 -1.61 9.50 -15.89
N GLU A 103 -1.82 8.28 -16.37
CA GLU A 103 -2.95 7.94 -17.22
C GLU A 103 -4.28 8.00 -16.45
N ALA A 104 -4.32 7.51 -15.21
CA ALA A 104 -5.52 7.61 -14.37
C ALA A 104 -5.95 9.07 -14.15
N VAL A 105 -5.00 9.97 -13.90
CA VAL A 105 -5.24 11.42 -13.78
C VAL A 105 -5.70 12.01 -15.12
N ARG A 106 -5.05 11.64 -16.23
CA ARG A 106 -5.44 12.11 -17.57
C ARG A 106 -6.90 11.77 -17.88
N LEU A 107 -7.32 10.54 -17.60
CA LEU A 107 -8.70 10.09 -17.79
C LEU A 107 -9.67 10.85 -16.90
N ALA A 108 -9.36 10.99 -15.60
CA ALA A 108 -10.20 11.75 -14.66
C ALA A 108 -10.45 13.19 -15.14
N VAL A 109 -9.39 13.88 -15.60
CA VAL A 109 -9.49 15.26 -16.11
C VAL A 109 -10.36 15.32 -17.37
N LEU A 110 -10.22 14.37 -18.29
CA LEU A 110 -11.04 14.31 -19.51
C LEU A 110 -12.52 14.06 -19.22
N GLU A 111 -12.81 13.31 -18.16
CA GLU A 111 -14.17 13.04 -17.68
C GLU A 111 -14.74 14.17 -16.82
N GLY A 112 -13.94 15.20 -16.50
CA GLY A 112 -14.34 16.29 -15.61
C GLY A 112 -14.50 15.87 -14.15
N ALA A 113 -13.85 14.78 -13.74
CA ALA A 113 -13.83 14.32 -12.36
C ALA A 113 -12.82 15.13 -11.53
N GLU A 114 -13.17 15.40 -10.27
CA GLU A 114 -12.30 16.10 -9.30
C GLU A 114 -11.46 15.15 -8.45
N GLU A 115 -11.83 13.87 -8.41
CA GLU A 115 -11.11 12.79 -7.72
C GLU A 115 -11.43 11.43 -8.35
N LEU A 116 -10.65 10.42 -7.98
CA LEU A 116 -10.83 9.03 -8.45
C LEU A 116 -11.40 8.17 -7.32
N PRO A 117 -12.35 7.25 -7.61
CA PRO A 117 -12.98 6.43 -6.58
C PRO A 117 -12.04 5.41 -5.90
N HIS A 118 -10.87 5.15 -6.49
CA HIS A 118 -9.86 4.27 -5.91
C HIS A 118 -8.88 4.99 -4.97
N TRP A 119 -8.86 6.33 -4.96
CA TRP A 119 -8.08 7.12 -4.03
C TRP A 119 -8.70 8.52 -3.86
N THR A 120 -9.68 8.59 -2.97
CA THR A 120 -10.45 9.81 -2.69
C THR A 120 -9.65 10.83 -1.86
N HIS A 121 -10.12 12.07 -1.86
CA HIS A 121 -9.59 13.11 -0.97
C HIS A 121 -9.77 12.74 0.51
N ALA A 122 -10.90 12.10 0.85
CA ALA A 122 -11.15 11.61 2.20
C ALA A 122 -10.14 10.53 2.63
N GLU A 123 -9.79 9.60 1.74
CA GLU A 123 -8.74 8.60 1.98
C GLU A 123 -7.36 9.25 2.13
N SER A 124 -7.05 10.25 1.30
CA SER A 124 -5.81 11.04 1.42
C SER A 124 -5.70 11.70 2.80
N ILE A 125 -6.77 12.37 3.27
CA ILE A 125 -6.81 12.99 4.61
C ILE A 125 -6.68 11.93 5.70
N ALA A 126 -7.36 10.79 5.57
CA ALA A 126 -7.30 9.72 6.56
C ALA A 126 -5.88 9.13 6.69
N CYS A 127 -5.19 8.91 5.57
CA CYS A 127 -3.79 8.47 5.54
C CYS A 127 -2.87 9.49 6.25
N HIS A 128 -2.98 10.78 5.92
CA HIS A 128 -2.21 11.83 6.57
C HIS A 128 -2.47 11.91 8.08
N ARG A 129 -3.73 11.72 8.50
CA ARG A 129 -4.09 11.70 9.93
C ARG A 129 -3.43 10.54 10.66
N ILE A 130 -3.40 9.34 10.08
CA ILE A 130 -2.71 8.17 10.65
C ILE A 130 -1.22 8.47 10.81
N MET A 131 -0.57 8.99 9.76
CA MET A 131 0.85 9.39 9.82
C MET A 131 1.11 10.44 10.90
N GLY A 132 0.23 11.45 11.01
CA GLY A 132 0.32 12.49 12.03
C GLY A 132 0.20 11.94 13.45
N GLN A 133 -0.73 11.01 13.69
CA GLN A 133 -0.90 10.35 14.99
C GLN A 133 0.33 9.51 15.38
N VAL A 134 0.89 8.74 14.44
CA VAL A 134 2.12 7.96 14.68
C VAL A 134 3.28 8.89 15.06
N ARG A 135 3.48 9.99 14.33
CA ARG A 135 4.54 10.97 14.62
C ARG A 135 4.34 11.65 15.98
N GLN A 136 3.10 12.00 16.33
CA GLN A 136 2.77 12.60 17.61
C GLN A 136 3.11 11.65 18.77
N GLN A 137 2.77 10.36 18.65
CA GLN A 137 3.08 9.34 19.67
C GLN A 137 4.58 9.13 19.87
N LEU A 138 5.38 9.35 18.83
CA LEU A 138 6.84 9.29 18.89
C LEU A 138 7.49 10.59 19.42
N GLY A 139 6.71 11.63 19.68
CA GLY A 139 7.25 12.94 20.08
C GLY A 139 8.02 13.65 18.96
N VAL A 140 7.82 13.25 17.69
CA VAL A 140 8.46 13.87 16.54
C VAL A 140 7.77 15.19 16.25
N ALA A 141 8.40 16.30 16.66
CA ALA A 141 7.88 17.64 16.40
C ALA A 141 7.92 17.97 14.90
N GLY A 142 6.74 18.17 14.31
CA GLY A 142 6.49 18.78 13.01
C GLY A 142 5.23 19.63 13.12
N THR A 143 5.28 20.85 12.58
CA THR A 143 4.27 21.92 12.72
C THR A 143 2.84 21.41 12.56
N SER A 144 1.93 21.87 13.43
CA SER A 144 0.48 21.65 13.36
C SER A 144 -0.06 21.78 11.93
N PRO A 145 -1.14 21.03 11.60
CA PRO A 145 -1.75 21.04 10.26
C PRO A 145 -2.13 22.44 9.79
#